data_AF-A0A9E1N4F4-F1
#
_entry.id   AF-A0A9E1N4F4-F1
#
_cell.length_a   1.000
_cell.length_b   1.000
_cell.length_c   1.000
_cell.angle_alpha   90.00
_cell.angle_beta   90.00
_cell.angle_gamma   90.00
#
_symmetry.space_group_name_H-M   'P 1'
#
loop_
_entity.id
_entity.type
_entity.pdbx_description
1 polymer ?
#
loop_
_entity_poly.entity_id
_entity_poly.type
_entity_poly.pdbx_seq_one_letter_code
_entity_poly.pdbx_strand_id
1 'polypeptide(L)'
;MRKWVVISWVLIFSILETGTLLSEESKRPFYEHPGDYRQLIEQGKEDFKSRFGYELLDMEMGWKPDEIKELTLAFSRLPETFLHIPDVKGFYHFSKLRAAPEGMQVDDVPAATFPSFRTVYRSSHLTYQIEVDDQEPRIEFFNALFYEDREVLQNIVQHEMAHFFDIFQGYLSFSPEWLKISDFNLIHLPALDGRPGDDYLFTALNNPDVDHYAPVSSRQLPTYSRQNPQEDFANSAAAYINYPYFRYSHPERYLFLKNKVFGGKEYYPETGMSYRDQVMADLEKVLTNRDWDGVIRIARDVGRDYSPEIESELVDRLEKSLETSPDSVRDTQLGIASCYLYNPKALKVRRNLIRKKRVLLQSLLETRRCGIMSRRSFEREFSQWPIRNIYFFKDKDRSQIQFLDPALPLAGARGFETRYLWRIYYEGSNVHMAEGSYLVKGVKPGSIKIDLEKSAVGVLNLPTGKPLILELGAQRVHPQEFSRLNSKMAKVRFLIQQGFNYIPPHSPRIQVKYPDRPEFNALK
;
A
#
# COMPACT_ATOMS: atom_id res chain seq x y z
N MET A 1 17.93 -74.95 -9.32
CA MET A 1 17.72 -73.53 -8.94
C MET A 1 16.23 -73.22 -9.12
N ARG A 2 15.61 -72.61 -8.11
CA ARG A 2 14.15 -72.34 -7.97
C ARG A 2 13.25 -73.60 -7.91
N LYS A 3 13.08 -74.13 -6.68
CA LYS A 3 11.94 -74.96 -6.23
C LYS A 3 10.74 -74.00 -6.01
N TRP A 4 9.52 -74.20 -6.54
CA TRP A 4 8.48 -75.24 -6.34
C TRP A 4 7.88 -75.31 -4.92
N VAL A 5 6.57 -75.66 -4.90
CA VAL A 5 5.59 -75.95 -3.79
C VAL A 5 4.62 -74.77 -3.56
N VAL A 6 3.37 -74.69 -4.07
CA VAL A 6 2.17 -75.57 -4.18
C VAL A 6 1.47 -75.85 -2.83
N ILE A 7 0.12 -75.76 -2.87
CA ILE A 7 -0.92 -76.36 -2.00
C ILE A 7 -1.35 -75.43 -0.84
N SER A 8 -2.46 -74.68 -0.95
CA SER A 8 -3.88 -75.10 -0.85
C SER A 8 -4.26 -75.62 0.54
N TRP A 9 -5.38 -75.14 1.11
CA TRP A 9 -6.58 -75.91 1.45
C TRP A 9 -7.58 -74.96 2.17
N VAL A 10 -8.75 -74.64 1.57
CA VAL A 10 -10.06 -75.32 1.71
C VAL A 10 -10.76 -74.87 3.03
N LEU A 11 -11.94 -74.24 3.02
CA LEU A 11 -13.26 -74.87 2.93
C LEU A 11 -14.38 -73.83 2.67
N ILE A 12 -15.25 -73.99 1.65
CA ILE A 12 -16.62 -74.59 1.60
C ILE A 12 -17.79 -73.62 1.92
N PHE A 13 -18.83 -73.75 1.07
CA PHE A 13 -20.27 -73.41 1.17
C PHE A 13 -20.69 -72.21 0.28
N SER A 14 -21.27 -72.42 -0.90
CA SER A 14 -22.61 -72.96 -1.26
C SER A 14 -23.71 -71.89 -1.30
N ILE A 15 -24.30 -71.75 -2.49
CA ILE A 15 -25.75 -71.72 -2.78
C ILE A 15 -26.55 -70.41 -2.56
N LEU A 16 -27.19 -70.01 -3.67
CA LEU A 16 -28.47 -69.32 -3.92
C LEU A 16 -28.97 -68.13 -3.06
N GLU A 17 -29.43 -67.13 -3.82
CA GLU A 17 -30.52 -66.17 -3.58
C GLU A 17 -30.49 -65.34 -2.29
N THR A 18 -30.18 -64.04 -2.43
CA THR A 18 -30.87 -62.97 -1.69
C THR A 18 -30.59 -61.61 -2.33
N GLY A 19 -31.65 -60.86 -2.62
CA GLY A 19 -31.67 -59.39 -2.53
C GLY A 19 -31.00 -58.60 -3.64
N THR A 20 -31.82 -58.02 -4.51
CA THR A 20 -31.59 -56.63 -4.96
C THR A 20 -31.20 -55.77 -3.77
N LEU A 21 -29.99 -55.21 -3.75
CA LEU A 21 -29.68 -54.02 -2.97
C LEU A 21 -28.51 -53.32 -3.65
N LEU A 22 -28.78 -52.06 -4.03
CA LEU A 22 -27.84 -51.11 -4.59
C LEU A 22 -26.53 -51.15 -3.80
N SER A 23 -25.40 -51.16 -4.49
CA SER A 23 -24.14 -50.76 -3.87
C SER A 23 -24.32 -49.32 -3.41
N GLU A 24 -24.39 -49.10 -2.10
CA GLU A 24 -24.20 -47.79 -1.50
C GLU A 24 -22.82 -47.29 -1.95
N GLU A 25 -22.83 -46.41 -2.96
CA GLU A 25 -21.81 -45.38 -3.03
C GLU A 25 -21.81 -44.72 -1.65
N SER A 26 -20.72 -44.88 -0.90
CA SER A 26 -20.54 -44.15 0.35
C SER A 26 -20.61 -42.66 0.00
N LYS A 27 -21.80 -42.07 0.17
CA LYS A 27 -21.97 -40.63 0.10
C LYS A 27 -20.98 -40.08 1.10
N ARG A 28 -19.99 -39.33 0.61
CA ARG A 28 -19.16 -38.49 1.48
C ARG A 28 -20.13 -37.80 2.44
N PRO A 29 -19.90 -37.82 3.76
CA PRO A 29 -20.78 -37.12 4.66
C PRO A 29 -20.82 -35.66 4.19
N PHE A 30 -21.99 -35.25 3.69
CA PHE A 30 -22.30 -33.84 3.59
C PHE A 30 -22.20 -33.34 5.02
N TYR A 31 -21.24 -32.47 5.29
CA TYR A 31 -21.24 -31.72 6.53
C TYR A 31 -22.45 -30.78 6.47
N GLU A 32 -23.64 -31.28 6.81
CA GLU A 32 -24.80 -30.45 7.11
C GLU A 32 -24.49 -29.77 8.44
N HIS A 33 -24.06 -28.52 8.34
CA HIS A 33 -23.95 -27.65 9.51
C HIS A 33 -25.37 -27.41 10.04
N PRO A 34 -25.67 -27.61 11.33
CA PRO A 34 -27.00 -27.37 11.87
C PRO A 34 -27.27 -25.86 11.92
N GLY A 35 -28.01 -25.33 10.95
CA GLY A 35 -28.46 -23.93 10.91
C GLY A 35 -28.89 -23.46 9.52
N ASP A 36 -29.87 -22.55 9.47
CA ASP A 36 -30.26 -21.87 8.23
C ASP A 36 -29.26 -20.73 7.92
N TYR A 37 -28.17 -21.10 7.25
CA TYR A 37 -27.13 -20.15 6.85
C TYR A 37 -27.68 -19.00 5.99
N ARG A 38 -28.72 -19.25 5.20
CA ARG A 38 -29.32 -18.23 4.34
C ARG A 38 -30.05 -17.19 5.19
N GLN A 39 -30.82 -17.63 6.18
CA GLN A 39 -31.48 -16.70 7.11
C GLN A 39 -30.47 -15.85 7.86
N LEU A 40 -29.35 -16.44 8.33
CA LEU A 40 -28.28 -15.70 9.01
C LEU A 40 -27.62 -14.65 8.11
N ILE A 41 -27.40 -14.99 6.83
CA ILE A 41 -26.83 -14.06 5.84
C ILE A 41 -27.80 -12.90 5.61
N GLU A 42 -29.07 -13.18 5.30
CA GLU A 42 -30.06 -12.14 4.99
C GLU A 42 -30.30 -11.23 6.21
N GLN A 43 -30.43 -11.80 7.41
CA GLN A 43 -30.52 -11.01 8.64
C GLN A 43 -29.27 -10.14 8.85
N GLY A 44 -28.08 -10.68 8.62
CA GLY A 44 -26.84 -9.92 8.72
C GLY A 44 -26.75 -8.76 7.72
N LYS A 45 -27.24 -8.96 6.48
CA LYS A 45 -27.29 -7.92 5.45
C LYS A 45 -28.32 -6.83 5.81
N GLU A 46 -29.50 -7.22 6.28
CA GLU A 46 -30.54 -6.29 6.74
C GLU A 46 -30.06 -5.46 7.93
N ASP A 47 -29.43 -6.09 8.93
CA ASP A 47 -28.84 -5.40 10.07
C ASP A 47 -27.74 -4.43 9.63
N PHE A 48 -26.86 -4.84 8.71
CA PHE A 48 -25.81 -3.99 8.17
C PHE A 48 -26.40 -2.76 7.45
N LYS A 49 -27.40 -2.98 6.58
CA LYS A 49 -28.11 -1.90 5.89
C LYS A 49 -28.79 -0.95 6.86
N SER A 50 -29.51 -1.49 7.85
CA SER A 50 -30.21 -0.66 8.84
C SER A 50 -29.25 0.18 9.68
N ARG A 51 -28.04 -0.34 9.96
CA ARG A 51 -27.05 0.33 10.81
C ARG A 51 -26.18 1.34 10.08
N PHE A 52 -25.86 1.10 8.81
CA PHE A 52 -24.85 1.89 8.09
C PHE A 52 -25.38 2.55 6.82
N GLY A 53 -26.58 2.17 6.37
CA GLY A 53 -27.23 2.71 5.18
C GLY A 53 -26.82 2.07 3.86
N TYR A 54 -26.01 1.01 3.89
CA TYR A 54 -25.44 0.38 2.70
C TYR A 54 -25.90 -1.08 2.55
N GLU A 55 -26.24 -1.48 1.34
CA GLU A 55 -26.55 -2.87 1.03
C GLU A 55 -25.28 -3.70 0.86
N LEU A 56 -25.33 -4.98 1.24
CA LEU A 56 -24.30 -5.97 0.90
C LEU A 56 -24.83 -6.83 -0.24
N LEU A 57 -24.41 -6.48 -1.46
CA LEU A 57 -24.95 -7.04 -2.70
C LEU A 57 -24.14 -8.27 -3.13
N ASP A 58 -24.84 -9.37 -3.42
CA ASP A 58 -24.24 -10.56 -4.00
C ASP A 58 -24.04 -10.32 -5.50
N MET A 59 -22.81 -10.49 -5.98
CA MET A 59 -22.50 -10.43 -7.42
C MET A 59 -21.86 -11.76 -7.85
N GLU A 60 -20.54 -11.80 -7.95
CA GLU A 60 -19.83 -13.03 -8.30
C GLU A 60 -19.82 -14.03 -7.15
N MET A 61 -19.75 -13.52 -5.92
CA MET A 61 -19.74 -14.33 -4.70
C MET A 61 -20.86 -13.87 -3.77
N GLY A 62 -21.47 -14.83 -3.08
CA GLY A 62 -22.34 -14.56 -1.95
C GLY A 62 -21.54 -14.17 -0.70
N TRP A 63 -22.14 -13.38 0.17
CA TRP A 63 -21.59 -13.06 1.48
C TRP A 63 -21.67 -14.24 2.46
N LYS A 64 -20.66 -14.42 3.30
CA LYS A 64 -20.69 -15.38 4.43
C LYS A 64 -20.97 -14.65 5.76
N PRO A 65 -21.60 -15.32 6.75
CA PRO A 65 -21.88 -14.69 8.05
C PRO A 65 -20.67 -14.06 8.74
N ASP A 66 -19.52 -14.74 8.72
CA ASP A 66 -18.28 -14.23 9.34
C ASP A 66 -17.71 -13.01 8.59
N GLU A 67 -17.88 -12.96 7.26
CA GLU A 67 -17.45 -11.82 6.44
C GLU A 67 -18.29 -10.57 6.77
N ILE A 68 -19.62 -10.74 6.87
CA ILE A 68 -20.56 -9.68 7.28
C ILE A 68 -20.21 -9.18 8.69
N LYS A 69 -19.87 -10.09 9.61
CA LYS A 69 -19.49 -9.74 10.98
C LYS A 69 -18.20 -8.91 11.03
N GLU A 70 -17.16 -9.30 10.29
CA GLU A 70 -15.91 -8.54 10.26
C GLU A 70 -16.08 -7.17 9.57
N LEU A 71 -16.90 -7.08 8.51
CA LEU A 71 -17.27 -5.78 7.92
C LEU A 71 -18.05 -4.90 8.90
N THR A 72 -19.04 -5.47 9.58
CA THR A 72 -19.84 -4.77 10.59
C THR A 72 -18.92 -4.16 11.67
N LEU A 73 -17.91 -4.91 12.11
CA LEU A 73 -16.94 -4.41 13.07
C LEU A 73 -16.09 -3.27 12.50
N ALA A 74 -15.60 -3.40 11.27
CA ALA A 74 -14.85 -2.34 10.60
C ALA A 74 -15.66 -1.03 10.47
N PHE A 75 -16.92 -1.13 10.03
CA PHE A 75 -17.84 0.00 9.84
C PHE A 75 -18.26 0.65 11.15
N SER A 76 -18.47 -0.13 12.22
CA SER A 76 -18.85 0.40 13.54
C SER A 76 -17.87 1.42 14.12
N ARG A 77 -16.62 1.43 13.63
CA ARG A 77 -15.61 2.40 14.06
C ARG A 77 -15.70 3.70 13.27
N LEU A 78 -16.30 3.73 12.08
CA LEU A 78 -16.49 4.95 11.29
C LEU A 78 -17.42 5.93 12.05
N PRO A 79 -17.25 7.25 11.85
CA PRO A 79 -18.22 8.25 12.31
C PRO A 79 -19.45 8.29 11.38
N GLU A 80 -20.54 8.88 11.86
CA GLU A 80 -21.79 9.07 11.10
C GLU A 80 -21.60 9.75 9.74
N THR A 81 -20.59 10.59 9.59
CA THR A 81 -20.27 11.30 8.33
C THR A 81 -19.92 10.36 7.16
N PHE A 82 -19.54 9.11 7.43
CA PHE A 82 -19.26 8.10 6.41
C PHE A 82 -20.46 7.17 6.16
N LEU A 83 -21.55 7.34 6.90
CA LEU A 83 -22.72 6.47 6.84
C LEU A 83 -23.83 7.17 6.07
N HIS A 84 -24.75 6.39 5.50
CA HIS A 84 -25.96 6.91 4.86
C HIS A 84 -25.70 7.97 3.77
N ILE A 85 -24.61 7.84 3.00
CA ILE A 85 -24.38 8.71 1.83
C ILE A 85 -25.57 8.54 0.87
N PRO A 86 -26.32 9.60 0.55
CA PRO A 86 -27.53 9.50 -0.27
C PRO A 86 -27.26 8.84 -1.63
N ASP A 87 -28.24 8.07 -2.10
CA ASP A 87 -28.28 7.43 -3.43
C ASP A 87 -27.17 6.40 -3.71
N VAL A 88 -26.35 6.07 -2.71
CA VAL A 88 -25.41 4.96 -2.76
C VAL A 88 -26.12 3.67 -2.36
N LYS A 89 -26.12 2.67 -3.26
CA LYS A 89 -26.78 1.38 -2.99
C LYS A 89 -26.03 0.51 -2.01
N GLY A 90 -24.75 0.23 -2.23
CA GLY A 90 -24.04 -0.74 -1.41
C GLY A 90 -22.69 -1.21 -1.94
N PHE A 91 -22.20 -2.27 -1.31
CA PHE A 91 -20.88 -2.86 -1.55
C PHE A 91 -21.01 -4.27 -2.13
N TYR A 92 -20.00 -4.65 -2.90
CA TYR A 92 -20.03 -5.87 -3.70
C TYR A 92 -18.93 -6.86 -3.31
N HIS A 93 -19.25 -8.17 -3.36
CA HIS A 93 -18.30 -9.25 -3.12
C HIS A 93 -17.86 -9.93 -4.42
N PHE A 94 -16.55 -9.94 -4.67
CA PHE A 94 -15.94 -10.49 -5.88
C PHE A 94 -14.84 -11.51 -5.57
N SER A 95 -14.59 -12.44 -6.50
CA SER A 95 -13.58 -13.48 -6.29
C SER A 95 -12.14 -12.95 -6.35
N LYS A 96 -11.90 -12.00 -7.28
CA LYS A 96 -10.62 -11.36 -7.52
C LYS A 96 -10.80 -10.07 -8.31
N LEU A 97 -9.81 -9.19 -8.26
CA LEU A 97 -9.72 -8.03 -9.15
C LEU A 97 -9.64 -8.51 -10.61
N ARG A 98 -10.62 -8.15 -11.44
CA ARG A 98 -10.73 -8.61 -12.83
C ARG A 98 -9.92 -7.78 -13.84
N ALA A 99 -9.38 -6.64 -13.44
CA ALA A 99 -8.51 -5.81 -14.27
C ALA A 99 -7.49 -5.03 -13.42
N ALA A 100 -6.24 -5.47 -13.44
CA ALA A 100 -5.11 -4.56 -13.31
C ALA A 100 -4.50 -4.42 -14.71
N PRO A 101 -4.14 -3.22 -15.18
CA PRO A 101 -3.42 -3.06 -16.44
C PRO A 101 -2.16 -3.93 -16.46
N GLU A 102 -1.89 -4.61 -17.58
CA GLU A 102 -0.68 -5.43 -17.76
C GLU A 102 0.57 -4.63 -17.35
N GLY A 103 1.33 -5.16 -16.39
CA GLY A 103 2.57 -4.55 -15.90
C GLY A 103 2.47 -3.78 -14.57
N MET A 104 1.27 -3.52 -14.06
CA MET A 104 1.08 -3.08 -12.67
C MET A 104 0.85 -4.30 -11.77
N GLN A 105 1.90 -4.81 -11.12
CA GLN A 105 1.70 -5.49 -9.84
C GLN A 105 1.24 -4.42 -8.85
N VAL A 106 -0.05 -4.10 -8.81
CA VAL A 106 -0.62 -3.25 -7.79
C VAL A 106 -0.18 -3.83 -6.44
N ASP A 107 0.18 -2.98 -5.47
CA ASP A 107 0.22 -3.45 -4.08
C ASP A 107 -1.12 -4.18 -3.85
N ASP A 108 -1.10 -5.48 -3.54
CA ASP A 108 -2.28 -6.37 -3.57
C ASP A 108 -3.36 -5.94 -2.54
N VAL A 109 -3.97 -4.75 -2.67
CA VAL A 109 -5.09 -4.31 -1.85
C VAL A 109 -6.30 -5.08 -2.35
N PRO A 110 -6.91 -5.94 -1.51
CA PRO A 110 -8.01 -6.79 -1.91
C PRO A 110 -9.35 -6.02 -1.88
N ALA A 111 -9.35 -4.78 -2.37
CA ALA A 111 -10.52 -3.95 -2.53
C ALA A 111 -10.29 -2.89 -3.63
N ALA A 112 -11.38 -2.31 -4.13
CA ALA A 112 -11.34 -1.20 -5.08
C ALA A 112 -12.54 -0.28 -4.91
N THR A 113 -12.31 1.03 -4.99
CA THR A 113 -13.35 2.06 -4.94
C THR A 113 -13.59 2.66 -6.32
N PHE A 114 -14.86 2.87 -6.67
CA PHE A 114 -15.32 3.45 -7.93
C PHE A 114 -16.30 4.61 -7.67
N PRO A 115 -16.43 5.56 -8.62
CA PRO A 115 -15.74 5.67 -9.92
C PRO A 115 -14.26 6.08 -9.82
N SER A 116 -13.49 5.79 -10.87
CA SER A 116 -12.18 6.43 -11.07
C SER A 116 -12.34 7.88 -11.55
N PHE A 117 -11.22 8.59 -11.63
CA PHE A 117 -11.19 9.95 -12.16
C PHE A 117 -9.92 10.22 -12.96
N ARG A 118 -9.93 11.33 -13.68
CA ARG A 118 -8.76 11.90 -14.35
C ARG A 118 -8.59 13.38 -14.04
N THR A 119 -7.34 13.83 -14.04
CA THR A 119 -6.95 15.21 -13.79
C THR A 119 -6.61 15.90 -15.11
N VAL A 120 -7.46 16.83 -15.53
CA VAL A 120 -7.35 17.52 -16.82
C VAL A 120 -7.22 19.02 -16.60
N TYR A 121 -6.26 19.64 -17.25
CA TYR A 121 -6.22 21.09 -17.42
C TYR A 121 -6.90 21.45 -18.74
N ARG A 122 -7.97 22.24 -18.65
CA ARG A 122 -8.71 22.75 -19.81
C ARG A 122 -8.12 24.07 -20.27
N SER A 123 -7.35 24.04 -21.35
CA SER A 123 -6.61 25.19 -21.89
C SER A 123 -7.55 26.31 -22.36
N SER A 124 -8.70 25.97 -22.95
CA SER A 124 -9.67 26.96 -23.43
C SER A 124 -10.31 27.78 -22.31
N HIS A 125 -10.37 27.24 -21.09
CA HIS A 125 -11.01 27.87 -19.92
C HIS A 125 -10.00 28.24 -18.82
N LEU A 126 -8.73 27.86 -18.99
CA LEU A 126 -7.67 28.00 -17.99
C LEU A 126 -8.02 27.38 -16.62
N THR A 127 -8.72 26.23 -16.63
CA THR A 127 -9.23 25.57 -15.41
C THR A 127 -8.60 24.21 -15.17
N TYR A 128 -8.27 23.91 -13.91
CA TYR A 128 -7.92 22.57 -13.45
C TYR A 128 -9.19 21.81 -13.10
N GLN A 129 -9.35 20.60 -13.64
CA GLN A 129 -10.52 19.78 -13.45
C GLN A 129 -10.16 18.37 -12.99
N ILE A 130 -10.90 17.88 -12.00
CA ILE A 130 -11.03 16.45 -11.72
C ILE A 130 -12.30 16.00 -12.42
N GLU A 131 -12.16 15.12 -13.41
CA GLU A 131 -13.29 14.55 -14.13
C GLU A 131 -13.54 13.15 -13.60
N VAL A 132 -14.70 12.99 -12.97
CA VAL A 132 -15.15 11.73 -12.41
C VAL A 132 -15.72 10.86 -13.53
N ASP A 133 -15.30 9.61 -13.59
CA ASP A 133 -15.76 8.68 -14.63
C ASP A 133 -17.24 8.31 -14.44
N ASP A 134 -17.90 8.01 -15.55
CA ASP A 134 -19.30 7.59 -15.57
C ASP A 134 -19.45 6.12 -15.17
N GLN A 135 -19.21 5.83 -13.89
CA GLN A 135 -19.39 4.51 -13.27
C GLN A 135 -20.29 4.62 -12.04
N GLU A 136 -20.96 3.51 -11.69
CA GLU A 136 -21.77 3.47 -10.48
C GLU A 136 -20.86 3.56 -9.25
N PRO A 137 -21.11 4.50 -8.32
CA PRO A 137 -20.37 4.60 -7.08
C PRO A 137 -20.49 3.32 -6.27
N ARG A 138 -19.36 2.69 -5.97
CA ARG A 138 -19.33 1.44 -5.19
C ARG A 138 -17.95 1.13 -4.64
N ILE A 139 -17.93 0.25 -3.66
CA ILE A 139 -16.71 -0.45 -3.21
C ILE A 139 -16.86 -1.92 -3.54
N GLU A 140 -15.82 -2.49 -4.14
CA GLU A 140 -15.68 -3.91 -4.40
C GLU A 140 -14.70 -4.49 -3.39
N PHE A 141 -15.12 -5.51 -2.64
CA PHE A 141 -14.27 -6.27 -1.73
C PHE A 141 -13.96 -7.64 -2.36
N PHE A 142 -12.67 -8.00 -2.39
CA PHE A 142 -12.23 -9.27 -2.96
C PHE A 142 -12.04 -10.33 -1.88
N ASN A 143 -12.30 -11.60 -2.22
CA ASN A 143 -12.24 -12.73 -1.28
C ASN A 143 -10.93 -12.79 -0.45
N ALA A 144 -9.80 -12.36 -1.03
CA ALA A 144 -8.52 -12.30 -0.31
C ALA A 144 -8.54 -11.39 0.93
N LEU A 145 -9.39 -10.37 0.99
CA LEU A 145 -9.54 -9.45 2.13
C LEU A 145 -9.92 -10.20 3.40
N PHE A 146 -10.81 -11.19 3.29
CA PHE A 146 -11.37 -11.92 4.43
C PHE A 146 -10.43 -12.99 4.99
N TYR A 147 -9.24 -13.15 4.39
CA TYR A 147 -8.15 -13.96 4.93
C TYR A 147 -7.04 -13.12 5.57
N GLU A 148 -7.17 -11.80 5.59
CA GLU A 148 -6.24 -10.93 6.31
C GLU A 148 -6.52 -10.92 7.81
N ASP A 149 -5.50 -10.54 8.58
CA ASP A 149 -5.66 -10.25 10.00
C ASP A 149 -6.72 -9.15 10.18
N ARG A 150 -7.55 -9.27 11.22
CA ARG A 150 -8.64 -8.32 11.51
C ARG A 150 -8.20 -6.85 11.46
N GLU A 151 -7.04 -6.52 12.03
CA GLU A 151 -6.51 -5.15 12.02
C GLU A 151 -6.22 -4.64 10.61
N VAL A 152 -5.70 -5.50 9.74
CA VAL A 152 -5.41 -5.21 8.33
C VAL A 152 -6.71 -5.05 7.55
N LEU A 153 -7.67 -5.97 7.74
CA LEU A 153 -9.00 -5.90 7.13
C LEU A 153 -9.70 -4.58 7.49
N GLN A 154 -9.77 -4.24 8.78
CA GLN A 154 -10.40 -3.00 9.22
C GLN A 154 -9.74 -1.77 8.63
N ASN A 155 -8.41 -1.75 8.57
CA ASN A 155 -7.67 -0.64 7.98
C ASN A 155 -7.97 -0.47 6.49
N ILE A 156 -8.02 -1.57 5.71
CA ILE A 156 -8.38 -1.55 4.29
C ILE A 156 -9.81 -1.07 4.10
N VAL A 157 -10.78 -1.62 4.83
CA VAL A 157 -12.19 -1.20 4.71
C VAL A 157 -12.35 0.29 4.99
N GLN A 158 -11.68 0.81 6.02
CA GLN A 158 -11.75 2.23 6.39
C GLN A 158 -11.00 3.13 5.39
N HIS A 159 -9.94 2.63 4.77
CA HIS A 159 -9.24 3.29 3.67
C HIS A 159 -10.15 3.43 2.44
N GLU A 160 -10.80 2.34 1.99
CA GLU A 160 -11.74 2.41 0.86
C GLU A 160 -12.93 3.31 1.15
N MET A 161 -13.47 3.26 2.38
CA MET A 161 -14.53 4.18 2.80
C MET A 161 -14.08 5.65 2.79
N ALA A 162 -12.79 5.92 2.98
CA ALA A 162 -12.26 7.27 2.87
C ALA A 162 -12.12 7.75 1.42
N HIS A 163 -11.72 6.87 0.49
CA HIS A 163 -11.84 7.17 -0.94
C HIS A 163 -13.27 7.48 -1.32
N PHE A 164 -14.20 6.64 -0.85
CA PHE A 164 -15.61 6.78 -1.14
C PHE A 164 -16.17 8.10 -0.58
N PHE A 165 -15.86 8.42 0.68
CA PHE A 165 -16.21 9.72 1.28
C PHE A 165 -15.62 10.90 0.49
N ASP A 166 -14.36 10.82 0.06
CA ASP A 166 -13.68 11.89 -0.67
C ASP A 166 -14.39 12.23 -1.99
N ILE A 167 -14.87 11.22 -2.72
CA ILE A 167 -15.66 11.39 -3.95
C ILE A 167 -16.91 12.22 -3.66
N PHE A 168 -17.64 11.93 -2.59
CA PHE A 168 -18.89 12.63 -2.26
C PHE A 168 -18.69 13.96 -1.52
N GLN A 169 -17.45 14.34 -1.22
CA GLN A 169 -17.09 15.63 -0.61
C GLN A 169 -16.34 16.57 -1.55
N GLY A 170 -16.40 16.34 -2.86
CA GLY A 170 -15.74 17.22 -3.82
C GLY A 170 -14.23 17.04 -3.86
N TYR A 171 -13.74 15.82 -3.61
CA TYR A 171 -12.31 15.50 -3.57
C TYR A 171 -11.54 16.43 -2.64
N LEU A 172 -11.83 16.35 -1.34
CA LEU A 172 -11.07 17.04 -0.29
C LEU A 172 -9.57 16.77 -0.39
N SER A 173 -9.18 15.58 -0.85
CA SER A 173 -7.79 15.21 -1.13
C SER A 173 -7.09 16.11 -2.15
N PHE A 174 -7.84 16.80 -3.02
CA PHE A 174 -7.33 17.79 -3.97
C PHE A 174 -7.66 19.23 -3.58
N SER A 175 -8.18 19.45 -2.37
CA SER A 175 -8.37 20.80 -1.85
C SER A 175 -7.02 21.52 -1.66
N PRO A 176 -6.94 22.85 -1.84
CA PRO A 176 -5.69 23.59 -1.63
C PRO A 176 -5.09 23.40 -0.23
N GLU A 177 -5.96 23.23 0.78
CA GLU A 177 -5.54 22.96 2.16
C GLU A 177 -4.92 21.58 2.29
N TRP A 178 -5.56 20.53 1.74
CA TRP A 178 -5.01 19.17 1.81
C TRP A 178 -3.68 19.07 1.07
N LEU A 179 -3.60 19.57 -0.17
CA LEU A 179 -2.36 19.55 -0.97
C LEU A 179 -1.19 20.23 -0.25
N LYS A 180 -1.48 21.31 0.49
CA LYS A 180 -0.48 22.01 1.30
C LYS A 180 0.01 21.17 2.48
N ILE A 181 -0.90 20.62 3.30
CA ILE A 181 -0.51 19.84 4.49
C ILE A 181 0.05 18.44 4.15
N SER A 182 -0.17 17.98 2.92
CA SER A 182 0.36 16.71 2.40
C SER A 182 1.61 16.88 1.52
N ASP A 183 2.11 18.11 1.35
CA ASP A 183 3.30 18.44 0.56
C ASP A 183 3.27 17.90 -0.89
N PHE A 184 2.09 17.88 -1.50
CA PHE A 184 1.94 17.55 -2.91
C PHE A 184 1.97 18.81 -3.78
N ASN A 185 2.78 18.78 -4.84
CA ASN A 185 2.89 19.86 -5.82
C ASN A 185 2.37 19.40 -7.17
N LEU A 186 1.54 20.23 -7.82
CA LEU A 186 1.05 19.88 -9.15
C LEU A 186 2.13 20.12 -10.21
N ILE A 187 2.13 19.29 -11.26
CA ILE A 187 2.87 19.51 -12.49
C ILE A 187 1.95 19.28 -13.69
N HIS A 188 2.28 19.91 -14.82
CA HIS A 188 1.62 19.67 -16.08
C HIS A 188 2.33 18.57 -16.89
N LEU A 189 1.53 17.74 -17.55
CA LEU A 189 1.95 16.61 -18.36
C LEU A 189 1.40 16.81 -19.79
N PRO A 190 2.25 17.22 -20.74
CA PRO A 190 1.80 17.44 -22.11
C PRO A 190 1.37 16.13 -22.75
N ALA A 191 0.28 16.16 -23.53
CA ALA A 191 -0.10 15.02 -24.37
C ALA A 191 0.99 14.71 -25.40
N LEU A 192 1.19 13.43 -25.69
CA LEU A 192 2.24 12.96 -26.62
C LEU A 192 2.03 13.43 -28.06
N ASP A 193 0.79 13.72 -28.42
CA ASP A 193 0.32 14.25 -29.70
C ASP A 193 -0.24 15.68 -29.59
N GLY A 194 -0.14 16.28 -28.40
CA GLY A 194 -0.71 17.59 -28.11
C GLY A 194 -0.02 18.73 -28.89
N ARG A 195 -0.83 19.71 -29.28
CA ARG A 195 -0.43 20.95 -29.94
C ARG A 195 -0.52 22.13 -28.96
N PRO A 196 0.13 23.26 -29.25
CA PRO A 196 -0.05 24.47 -28.45
C PRO A 196 -1.53 24.85 -28.34
N GLY A 197 -2.01 25.00 -27.10
CA GLY A 197 -3.41 25.34 -26.80
C GLY A 197 -4.32 24.14 -26.55
N ASP A 198 -3.85 22.90 -26.76
CA ASP A 198 -4.62 21.70 -26.41
C ASP A 198 -4.72 21.53 -24.90
N ASP A 199 -5.73 20.78 -24.47
CA ASP A 199 -5.86 20.33 -23.09
C ASP A 199 -4.75 19.34 -22.74
N TYR A 200 -4.36 19.30 -21.48
CA TYR A 200 -3.30 18.42 -21.01
C TYR A 200 -3.61 17.86 -19.64
N LEU A 201 -2.92 16.79 -19.26
CA LEU A 201 -3.09 16.21 -17.93
C LEU A 201 -2.27 17.00 -16.93
N PHE A 202 -2.72 17.05 -15.68
CA PHE A 202 -1.85 17.44 -14.57
C PHE A 202 -1.76 16.29 -13.59
N THR A 203 -0.73 16.27 -12.76
CA THR A 203 -0.62 15.29 -11.67
C THR A 203 -0.04 15.96 -10.44
N ALA A 204 -0.23 15.33 -9.28
CA ALA A 204 0.31 15.81 -8.01
C ALA A 204 1.51 14.95 -7.61
N LEU A 205 2.69 15.56 -7.54
CA LEU A 205 3.92 14.90 -7.12
C LEU A 205 4.16 15.10 -5.63
N ASN A 206 4.48 14.02 -4.93
CA ASN A 206 4.93 14.08 -3.54
C ASN A 206 6.27 14.82 -3.42
N ASN A 207 6.62 15.23 -2.20
CA ASN A 207 7.93 15.81 -1.92
C ASN A 207 8.96 14.71 -1.57
N PRO A 208 10.05 14.54 -2.35
CA PRO A 208 11.08 13.53 -2.07
C PRO A 208 11.91 13.82 -0.81
N ASP A 209 11.90 15.07 -0.32
CA ASP A 209 12.65 15.49 0.87
C ASP A 209 11.85 15.33 2.17
N VAL A 210 10.54 15.07 2.08
CA VAL A 210 9.70 14.74 3.22
C VAL A 210 9.78 13.24 3.45
N ASP A 211 10.12 12.80 4.67
CA ASP A 211 10.28 11.37 5.02
C ASP A 211 8.95 10.68 5.38
N HIS A 212 8.02 11.40 6.01
CA HIS A 212 6.82 10.85 6.62
C HIS A 212 5.55 11.27 5.86
N TYR A 213 4.97 10.32 5.13
CA TYR A 213 3.63 10.43 4.56
C TYR A 213 2.65 9.60 5.40
N ALA A 214 1.36 9.63 5.09
CA ALA A 214 0.35 8.98 5.90
C ALA A 214 0.69 7.51 6.20
N PRO A 215 0.61 7.06 7.48
CA PRO A 215 0.91 5.70 7.85
C PRO A 215 0.00 4.70 7.14
N VAL A 216 0.60 3.76 6.42
CA VAL A 216 -0.10 2.76 5.60
C VAL A 216 -0.44 1.51 6.41
N SER A 217 -1.31 0.62 5.93
CA SER A 217 -1.51 -0.71 6.54
C SER A 217 -0.19 -1.49 6.62
N SER A 218 -0.03 -2.43 7.57
CA SER A 218 1.15 -3.32 7.62
C SER A 218 1.32 -4.20 6.37
N ARG A 219 0.28 -4.28 5.52
CA ARG A 219 0.29 -4.91 4.21
C ARG A 219 0.97 -4.06 3.13
N GLN A 220 0.84 -2.75 3.21
CA GLN A 220 1.29 -1.80 2.20
C GLN A 220 2.73 -1.36 2.44
N LEU A 221 3.36 -0.87 1.39
CA LEU A 221 4.69 -0.28 1.46
C LEU A 221 4.59 1.19 1.83
N PRO A 222 5.61 1.78 2.49
CA PRO A 222 5.60 3.21 2.83
C PRO A 222 5.45 4.15 1.61
N THR A 223 5.77 3.67 0.41
CA THR A 223 5.59 4.43 -0.84
C THR A 223 4.13 4.58 -1.27
N TYR A 224 3.19 3.83 -0.69
CA TYR A 224 1.79 3.80 -1.12
C TYR A 224 1.09 5.15 -0.94
N SER A 225 1.19 5.78 0.24
CA SER A 225 0.67 7.14 0.49
C SER A 225 1.35 8.23 -0.35
N ARG A 226 2.47 7.94 -1.02
CA ARG A 226 3.17 8.89 -1.89
C ARG A 226 2.69 8.87 -3.34
N GLN A 227 1.84 7.90 -3.69
CA GLN A 227 1.41 7.70 -5.06
C GLN A 227 0.61 8.89 -5.59
N ASN A 228 -0.33 9.39 -4.79
CA ASN A 228 -1.14 10.57 -5.09
C ASN A 228 -1.82 11.10 -3.81
N PRO A 229 -2.43 12.31 -3.84
CA PRO A 229 -3.09 12.91 -2.70
C PRO A 229 -4.30 12.12 -2.17
N GLN A 230 -5.00 11.40 -3.04
CA GLN A 230 -6.18 10.60 -2.68
C GLN A 230 -5.77 9.41 -1.80
N GLU A 231 -4.71 8.68 -2.17
CA GLU A 231 -4.15 7.59 -1.36
C GLU A 231 -3.62 8.11 -0.02
N ASP A 232 -2.95 9.26 -0.01
CA ASP A 232 -2.48 9.89 1.22
C ASP A 232 -3.65 10.28 2.15
N PHE A 233 -4.73 10.80 1.58
CA PHE A 233 -5.96 11.14 2.31
C PHE A 233 -6.62 9.89 2.89
N ALA A 234 -6.82 8.84 2.09
CA ALA A 234 -7.45 7.62 2.52
C ALA A 234 -6.65 6.90 3.61
N ASN A 235 -5.31 6.84 3.48
CA ASN A 235 -4.44 6.31 4.53
C ASN A 235 -4.45 7.20 5.78
N SER A 236 -4.52 8.52 5.63
CA SER A 236 -4.62 9.44 6.77
C SER A 236 -5.92 9.21 7.55
N ALA A 237 -7.06 9.02 6.85
CA ALA A 237 -8.34 8.73 7.48
C ALA A 237 -8.34 7.37 8.19
N ALA A 238 -7.75 6.33 7.58
CA ALA A 238 -7.59 5.03 8.23
C ALA A 238 -6.61 5.10 9.43
N ALA A 239 -5.55 5.91 9.35
CA ALA A 239 -4.61 6.15 10.44
C ALA A 239 -5.26 6.92 11.59
N TYR A 240 -6.15 7.87 11.31
CA TYR A 240 -6.91 8.59 12.33
C TYR A 240 -7.67 7.65 13.29
N ILE A 241 -8.21 6.55 12.75
CA ILE A 241 -8.96 5.55 13.52
C ILE A 241 -8.03 4.54 14.20
N ASN A 242 -6.94 4.12 13.55
CA ASN A 242 -6.16 2.93 13.93
C ASN A 242 -4.74 3.17 14.41
N TYR A 243 -4.21 4.39 14.24
CA TYR A 243 -2.81 4.69 14.55
C TYR A 243 -2.73 5.64 15.74
N PRO A 244 -2.34 5.15 16.93
CA PRO A 244 -2.36 5.94 18.16
C PRO A 244 -1.43 7.16 18.09
N TYR A 245 -0.40 7.11 17.24
CA TYR A 245 0.55 8.20 17.10
C TYR A 245 0.21 9.22 16.00
N PHE A 246 -0.92 9.06 15.30
CA PHE A 246 -1.24 9.91 14.14
C PHE A 246 -1.31 11.40 14.50
N ARG A 247 -1.92 11.71 15.65
CA ARG A 247 -2.04 13.10 16.13
C ARG A 247 -0.69 13.79 16.40
N TYR A 248 0.34 13.00 16.71
CA TYR A 248 1.66 13.52 17.05
C TYR A 248 2.60 13.55 15.84
N SER A 249 2.53 12.53 14.99
CA SER A 249 3.31 12.44 13.75
C SER A 249 2.81 13.40 12.67
N HIS A 250 1.48 13.58 12.56
CA HIS A 250 0.83 14.37 11.52
C HIS A 250 -0.23 15.32 12.09
N PRO A 251 0.16 16.28 12.95
CA PRO A 251 -0.80 17.12 13.69
C PRO A 251 -1.74 17.93 12.78
N GLU A 252 -1.24 18.49 11.69
CA GLU A 252 -2.07 19.28 10.76
C GLU A 252 -3.10 18.41 10.03
N ARG A 253 -2.70 17.21 9.58
CA ARG A 253 -3.62 16.24 8.96
C ARG A 253 -4.64 15.72 9.97
N TYR A 254 -4.23 15.47 11.21
CA TYR A 254 -5.13 15.08 12.29
C TYR A 254 -6.19 16.15 12.54
N LEU A 255 -5.81 17.42 12.62
CA LEU A 255 -6.75 18.53 12.82
C LEU A 255 -7.69 18.71 11.64
N PHE A 256 -7.18 18.61 10.40
CA PHE A 256 -8.02 18.64 9.20
C PHE A 256 -9.09 17.54 9.25
N LEU A 257 -8.69 16.29 9.50
CA LEU A 257 -9.59 15.15 9.54
C LEU A 257 -10.58 15.25 10.70
N LYS A 258 -10.12 15.63 11.90
CA LYS A 258 -10.99 15.86 13.06
C LYS A 258 -12.13 16.83 12.71
N ASN A 259 -11.80 17.95 12.07
CA ASN A 259 -12.75 19.03 11.86
C ASN A 259 -13.64 18.83 10.63
N LYS A 260 -13.11 18.27 9.55
CA LYS A 260 -13.81 18.20 8.24
C LYS A 260 -14.36 16.83 7.90
N VAL A 261 -13.86 15.78 8.52
CA VAL A 261 -14.15 14.39 8.14
C VAL A 261 -14.80 13.64 9.29
N PHE A 262 -14.27 13.75 10.50
CA PHE A 262 -14.71 12.96 11.66
C PHE A 262 -15.67 13.68 12.61
N GLY A 263 -16.07 14.93 12.29
CA GLY A 263 -17.04 15.68 13.09
C GLY A 263 -16.64 15.86 14.56
N GLY A 264 -15.34 15.92 14.84
CA GLY A 264 -14.78 16.04 16.19
C GLY A 264 -14.59 14.73 16.96
N LYS A 265 -15.04 13.58 16.43
CA LYS A 265 -14.86 12.26 17.09
C LYS A 265 -13.38 11.93 17.24
N GLU A 266 -12.94 11.61 18.45
CA GLU A 266 -11.55 11.20 18.73
C GLU A 266 -11.48 9.72 19.14
N TYR A 267 -10.42 9.03 18.71
CA TYR A 267 -10.20 7.59 18.99
C TYR A 267 -9.11 7.34 20.04
N TYR A 268 -8.25 8.33 20.27
CA TYR A 268 -7.12 8.22 21.20
C TYR A 268 -7.05 9.49 22.08
N PRO A 269 -6.72 9.35 23.37
CA PRO A 269 -6.59 10.49 24.28
C PRO A 269 -5.40 11.38 23.91
N GLU A 270 -5.41 12.63 24.36
CA GLU A 270 -4.29 13.57 24.21
C GLU A 270 -3.41 13.55 25.47
N THR A 271 -2.09 13.64 25.27
CA THR A 271 -1.10 13.62 26.36
C THR A 271 -0.22 14.88 26.41
N GLY A 272 -0.35 15.80 25.45
CA GLY A 272 0.47 17.01 25.33
C GLY A 272 1.97 16.77 25.02
N MET A 273 2.37 15.51 24.83
CA MET A 273 3.76 15.13 24.54
C MET A 273 4.13 15.31 23.06
N SER A 274 5.42 15.44 22.78
CA SER A 274 5.93 15.33 21.40
C SER A 274 5.78 13.89 20.88
N TYR A 275 5.82 13.69 19.55
CA TYR A 275 5.76 12.35 18.96
C TYR A 275 6.85 11.43 19.51
N ARG A 276 8.09 11.90 19.54
CA ARG A 276 9.23 11.15 20.08
C ARG A 276 9.00 10.79 21.54
N ASP A 277 8.63 11.75 22.38
CA ASP A 277 8.50 11.51 23.82
C ASP A 277 7.35 10.57 24.13
N GLN A 278 6.23 10.68 23.40
CA GLN A 278 5.09 9.77 23.54
C GLN A 278 5.49 8.33 23.19
N VAL A 279 6.17 8.11 22.05
CA VAL A 279 6.62 6.77 21.64
C VAL A 279 7.59 6.19 22.68
N MET A 280 8.55 6.98 23.15
CA MET A 280 9.56 6.49 24.11
C MET A 280 8.95 6.22 25.49
N ALA A 281 7.98 7.01 25.94
CA ALA A 281 7.25 6.77 27.16
C ALA A 281 6.43 5.47 27.09
N ASP A 282 5.72 5.24 25.98
CA ASP A 282 4.98 4.00 25.76
C ASP A 282 5.91 2.78 25.68
N LEU A 283 7.07 2.91 25.01
CA LEU A 283 8.07 1.85 24.92
C LEU A 283 8.62 1.48 26.29
N GLU A 284 9.03 2.47 27.10
CA GLU A 284 9.56 2.24 28.44
C GLU A 284 8.53 1.54 29.33
N LYS A 285 7.26 1.94 29.22
CA LYS A 285 6.15 1.31 29.94
C LYS A 285 5.99 -0.17 29.57
N VAL A 286 5.94 -0.50 28.28
CA VAL A 286 5.77 -1.91 27.86
C VAL A 286 7.00 -2.75 28.17
N LEU A 287 8.21 -2.19 28.07
CA LEU A 287 9.45 -2.88 28.46
C LEU A 287 9.49 -3.18 29.97
N THR A 288 9.14 -2.19 30.80
CA THR A 288 9.09 -2.34 32.27
C THR A 288 8.07 -3.40 32.68
N ASN A 289 6.90 -3.40 32.05
CA ASN A 289 5.82 -4.35 32.31
C ASN A 289 6.05 -5.73 31.67
N ARG A 290 7.12 -5.90 30.88
CA ARG A 290 7.39 -7.11 30.08
C ARG A 290 6.25 -7.45 29.11
N ASP A 291 5.55 -6.43 28.62
CA ASP A 291 4.54 -6.54 27.57
C ASP A 291 5.24 -6.58 26.20
N TRP A 292 5.70 -7.77 25.82
CA TRP A 292 6.47 -7.96 24.58
C TRP A 292 5.62 -7.78 23.31
N ASP A 293 4.34 -8.11 23.36
CA ASP A 293 3.41 -7.84 22.25
C ASP A 293 3.20 -6.33 22.08
N GLY A 294 3.17 -5.59 23.19
CA GLY A 294 3.22 -4.12 23.19
C GLY A 294 4.45 -3.56 22.50
N VAL A 295 5.64 -4.14 22.71
CA VAL A 295 6.87 -3.72 22.02
C VAL A 295 6.75 -3.92 20.51
N ILE A 296 6.19 -5.06 20.07
CA ILE A 296 5.96 -5.33 18.64
C ILE A 296 4.98 -4.33 18.05
N ARG A 297 3.87 -4.05 18.74
CA ARG A 297 2.86 -3.09 18.31
C ARG A 297 3.47 -1.70 18.10
N ILE A 298 4.27 -1.21 19.06
CA ILE A 298 4.95 0.10 18.96
C ILE A 298 5.94 0.11 17.79
N ALA A 299 6.77 -0.93 17.65
CA ALA A 299 7.74 -1.02 16.55
C ALA A 299 7.06 -1.06 15.17
N ARG A 300 5.93 -1.78 15.08
CA ARG A 300 5.08 -1.80 13.89
C ARG A 300 4.53 -0.43 13.57
N ASP A 301 3.97 0.24 14.57
CA ASP A 301 3.34 1.55 14.43
C ASP A 301 4.37 2.60 13.97
N VAL A 302 5.55 2.67 14.57
CA VAL A 302 6.62 3.57 14.11
C VAL A 302 7.14 3.21 12.71
N GLY A 303 7.26 1.92 12.40
CA GLY A 303 7.72 1.46 11.07
C GLY A 303 6.77 1.79 9.92
N ARG A 304 5.50 2.10 10.18
CA ARG A 304 4.50 2.53 9.17
C ARG A 304 4.71 3.98 8.72
N ASP A 305 5.29 4.80 9.58
CA ASP A 305 5.49 6.25 9.42
C ASP A 305 6.88 6.60 8.85
N TYR A 306 7.79 5.61 8.76
CA TYR A 306 9.21 5.76 8.42
C TYR A 306 9.89 6.93 9.16
N SER A 307 10.29 6.67 10.41
CA SER A 307 10.85 7.69 11.31
C SER A 307 12.29 7.41 11.72
N PRO A 308 13.32 7.75 10.91
CA PRO A 308 14.68 7.26 11.11
C PRO A 308 15.27 7.50 12.50
N GLU A 309 15.05 8.70 13.06
CA GLU A 309 15.56 9.10 14.38
C GLU A 309 14.88 8.30 15.50
N ILE A 310 13.54 8.20 15.44
CA ILE A 310 12.73 7.46 16.42
C ILE A 310 13.00 5.96 16.30
N GLU A 311 13.08 5.43 15.07
CA GLU A 311 13.47 4.04 14.81
C GLU A 311 14.87 3.74 15.37
N SER A 312 15.84 4.64 15.21
CA SER A 312 17.18 4.45 15.77
C SER A 312 17.13 4.33 17.29
N GLU A 313 16.40 5.21 17.96
CA GLU A 313 16.28 5.18 19.42
C GLU A 313 15.51 3.94 19.90
N LEU A 314 14.45 3.54 19.19
CA LEU A 314 13.77 2.27 19.44
C LEU A 314 14.75 1.10 19.39
N VAL A 315 15.56 1.00 18.32
CA VAL A 315 16.55 -0.08 18.18
C VAL A 315 17.57 -0.07 19.31
N ASP A 316 18.08 1.10 19.69
CA ASP A 316 19.05 1.22 20.78
C ASP A 316 18.44 0.74 22.13
N ARG A 317 17.15 1.01 22.36
CA ARG A 317 16.41 0.49 23.54
C ARG A 317 16.19 -1.02 23.48
N LEU A 318 15.86 -1.56 22.30
CA LEU A 318 15.74 -3.00 22.09
C LEU A 318 17.09 -3.71 22.35
N GLU A 319 18.19 -3.15 21.84
CA GLU A 319 19.55 -3.67 22.06
C GLU A 319 19.89 -3.70 23.55
N LYS A 320 19.64 -2.60 24.27
CA LYS A 320 19.88 -2.50 25.71
C LYS A 320 19.09 -3.55 26.51
N SER A 321 17.82 -3.79 26.16
CA SER A 321 16.99 -4.82 26.81
C SER A 321 17.59 -6.23 26.65
N LEU A 322 18.25 -6.49 25.51
CA LEU A 322 18.89 -7.76 25.18
C LEU A 322 20.26 -7.97 25.84
N GLU A 323 20.85 -6.98 26.50
CA GLU A 323 22.13 -7.11 27.23
C GLU A 323 22.00 -7.97 28.50
N THR A 324 20.79 -8.08 29.03
CA THR A 324 20.48 -8.93 30.18
C THR A 324 20.55 -10.43 29.82
N SER A 325 20.45 -11.30 30.83
CA SER A 325 20.54 -12.76 30.66
C SER A 325 19.56 -13.27 29.58
N PRO A 326 19.93 -14.27 28.76
CA PRO A 326 19.06 -14.81 27.72
C PRO A 326 17.68 -15.20 28.24
N ASP A 327 16.64 -14.86 27.48
CA ASP A 327 15.24 -15.17 27.79
C ASP A 327 14.54 -15.51 26.48
N SER A 328 14.10 -16.76 26.32
CA SER A 328 13.60 -17.25 25.03
C SER A 328 12.38 -16.47 24.50
N VAL A 329 11.50 -16.00 25.39
CA VAL A 329 10.27 -15.29 25.01
C VAL A 329 10.63 -13.88 24.59
N ARG A 330 11.29 -13.13 25.47
CA ARG A 330 11.71 -11.76 25.19
C ARG A 330 12.58 -11.72 23.94
N ASP A 331 13.58 -12.57 23.84
CA ASP A 331 14.56 -12.53 22.76
C ASP A 331 13.88 -12.76 21.40
N THR A 332 12.93 -13.69 21.35
CA THR A 332 12.13 -13.95 20.13
C THR A 332 11.27 -12.74 19.78
N GLN A 333 10.54 -12.18 20.76
CA GLN A 333 9.63 -11.05 20.51
C GLN A 333 10.38 -9.76 20.13
N LEU A 334 11.51 -9.44 20.77
CA LEU A 334 12.35 -8.30 20.36
C LEU A 334 12.99 -8.54 18.98
N GLY A 335 13.31 -9.80 18.66
CA GLY A 335 13.70 -10.21 17.31
C GLY A 335 12.60 -9.93 16.27
N ILE A 336 11.34 -10.25 16.60
CA ILE A 336 10.17 -9.96 15.74
C ILE A 336 9.93 -8.45 15.61
N ALA A 337 9.96 -7.70 16.71
CA ALA A 337 9.76 -6.25 16.72
C ALA A 337 10.74 -5.55 15.77
N SER A 338 12.01 -5.96 15.77
CA SER A 338 13.04 -5.41 14.89
C SER A 338 12.83 -5.70 13.40
N CYS A 339 11.88 -6.56 13.00
CA CYS A 339 11.50 -6.75 11.60
C CYS A 339 10.58 -5.63 11.07
N TYR A 340 10.01 -4.80 11.92
CA TYR A 340 9.18 -3.69 11.46
C TYR A 340 9.99 -2.44 11.10
N LEU A 341 11.20 -2.33 11.62
CA LEU A 341 12.07 -1.15 11.50
C LEU A 341 13.01 -1.27 10.29
N TYR A 342 13.18 -0.18 9.55
CA TYR A 342 14.10 -0.06 8.41
C TYR A 342 15.51 0.38 8.83
N ASN A 343 15.72 0.79 10.08
CA ASN A 343 17.06 1.08 10.58
C ASN A 343 18.01 -0.13 10.43
N PRO A 344 19.21 0.03 9.82
CA PRO A 344 20.15 -1.09 9.61
C PRO A 344 20.61 -1.79 10.91
N LYS A 345 20.62 -1.07 12.04
CA LYS A 345 20.90 -1.68 13.35
C LYS A 345 19.87 -2.75 13.71
N ALA A 346 18.60 -2.61 13.30
CA ALA A 346 17.56 -3.61 13.55
C ALA A 346 17.86 -4.97 12.90
N LEU A 347 18.53 -4.98 11.74
CA LEU A 347 19.03 -6.22 11.13
C LEU A 347 20.17 -6.83 11.96
N LYS A 348 21.06 -5.99 12.53
CA LYS A 348 22.16 -6.43 13.40
C LYS A 348 21.64 -7.10 14.67
N VAL A 349 20.56 -6.59 15.28
CA VAL A 349 19.87 -7.22 16.42
C VAL A 349 19.53 -8.68 16.11
N ARG A 350 18.80 -8.92 15.01
CA ARG A 350 18.37 -10.27 14.59
C ARG A 350 19.56 -11.18 14.31
N ARG A 351 20.55 -10.69 13.57
CA ARG A 351 21.78 -11.45 13.27
C ARG A 351 22.49 -11.86 14.55
N ASN A 352 22.57 -10.98 15.54
CA ASN A 352 23.22 -11.28 16.82
C ASN A 352 22.45 -12.31 17.65
N LEU A 353 21.12 -12.21 17.71
CA LEU A 353 20.27 -13.19 18.39
C LEU A 353 20.44 -14.59 17.81
N ILE A 354 20.43 -14.70 16.47
CA ILE A 354 20.63 -15.98 15.76
C ILE A 354 22.05 -16.51 15.98
N ARG A 355 23.08 -15.67 15.82
CA ARG A 355 24.50 -16.09 15.98
C ARG A 355 24.80 -16.56 17.39
N LYS A 356 24.21 -15.93 18.41
CA LYS A 356 24.31 -16.32 19.81
C LYS A 356 23.41 -17.51 20.18
N LYS A 357 22.68 -18.10 19.20
CA LYS A 357 21.73 -19.19 19.40
C LYS A 357 20.62 -18.89 20.43
N ARG A 358 20.28 -17.61 20.60
CA ARG A 358 19.19 -17.17 21.51
C ARG A 358 17.82 -17.31 20.85
N VAL A 359 17.76 -17.21 19.53
CA VAL A 359 16.55 -17.35 18.72
C VAL A 359 16.85 -18.17 17.47
N LEU A 360 15.93 -19.06 17.09
CA LEU A 360 16.01 -19.81 15.84
C LEU A 360 15.53 -18.94 14.67
N LEU A 361 16.23 -19.02 13.52
CA LEU A 361 15.82 -18.31 12.31
C LEU A 361 14.39 -18.69 11.89
N GLN A 362 14.03 -19.97 12.00
CA GLN A 362 12.72 -20.47 11.60
C GLN A 362 11.59 -19.78 12.39
N SER A 363 11.75 -19.61 13.70
CA SER A 363 10.78 -18.94 14.56
C SER A 363 10.55 -17.48 14.17
N LEU A 364 11.58 -16.78 13.69
CA LEU A 364 11.40 -15.42 13.16
C LEU A 364 10.67 -15.43 11.82
N LEU A 365 10.98 -16.38 10.94
CA LEU A 365 10.38 -16.45 9.59
C LEU A 365 8.91 -16.88 9.57
N GLU A 366 8.41 -17.46 10.67
CA GLU A 366 6.97 -17.68 10.88
C GLU A 366 6.18 -16.35 10.91
N THR A 367 6.82 -15.25 11.33
CA THR A 367 6.23 -13.92 11.20
C THR A 367 6.36 -13.40 9.77
N ARG A 368 5.22 -13.15 9.10
CA ARG A 368 5.13 -12.63 7.72
C ARG A 368 6.07 -11.45 7.47
N ARG A 369 6.08 -10.45 8.36
CA ARG A 369 6.94 -9.26 8.23
C ARG A 369 8.44 -9.60 8.24
N CYS A 370 8.88 -10.49 9.11
CA CYS A 370 10.27 -10.95 9.13
C CYS A 370 10.64 -11.71 7.85
N GLY A 371 9.70 -12.50 7.31
CA GLY A 371 9.83 -13.15 6.00
C GLY A 371 10.05 -12.14 4.87
N ILE A 372 9.24 -11.08 4.81
CA ILE A 372 9.37 -9.99 3.83
C ILE A 372 10.73 -9.30 3.93
N MET A 373 11.19 -8.99 5.14
CA MET A 373 12.48 -8.34 5.38
C MET A 373 13.69 -9.26 5.20
N SER A 374 13.46 -10.55 4.96
CA SER A 374 14.52 -11.55 4.86
C SER A 374 15.42 -11.30 3.64
N ARG A 375 16.63 -11.86 3.69
CA ARG A 375 17.56 -11.84 2.55
C ARG A 375 16.93 -12.46 1.30
N ARG A 376 16.29 -13.63 1.47
CA ARG A 376 15.71 -14.40 0.38
C ARG A 376 14.60 -13.61 -0.33
N SER A 377 13.71 -12.98 0.44
CA SER A 377 12.64 -12.13 -0.09
C SER A 377 13.23 -10.96 -0.87
N PHE A 378 14.17 -10.21 -0.28
CA PHE A 378 14.79 -9.07 -0.95
C PHE A 378 15.52 -9.45 -2.26
N GLU A 379 16.42 -10.44 -2.21
CA GLU A 379 17.27 -10.81 -3.35
C GLU A 379 16.48 -11.47 -4.49
N ARG A 380 15.38 -12.17 -4.20
CA ARG A 380 14.60 -12.88 -5.23
C ARG A 380 13.42 -12.09 -5.79
N GLU A 381 12.90 -11.14 -5.03
CA GLU A 381 11.64 -10.48 -5.37
C GLU A 381 11.81 -8.96 -5.39
N PHE A 382 11.92 -8.31 -4.23
CA PHE A 382 11.91 -6.84 -4.11
C PHE A 382 13.01 -6.17 -4.94
N SER A 383 14.22 -6.74 -4.96
CA SER A 383 15.34 -6.17 -5.73
C SER A 383 15.11 -6.18 -7.24
N GLN A 384 14.15 -6.96 -7.73
CA GLN A 384 13.79 -7.05 -9.15
C GLN A 384 12.62 -6.14 -9.52
N TRP A 385 11.93 -5.55 -8.55
CA TRP A 385 10.76 -4.73 -8.82
C TRP A 385 11.11 -3.51 -9.69
N PRO A 386 10.32 -3.23 -10.74
CA PRO A 386 10.53 -2.06 -11.57
C PRO A 386 10.22 -0.77 -10.80
N ILE A 387 10.86 0.31 -11.22
CA ILE A 387 10.57 1.66 -10.74
C ILE A 387 9.16 2.08 -11.19
N ARG A 388 8.45 2.86 -10.37
CA ARG A 388 7.05 3.23 -10.59
C ARG A 388 6.86 4.74 -10.65
N ASN A 389 5.71 5.15 -11.17
CA ASN A 389 5.23 6.54 -11.21
C ASN A 389 6.31 7.51 -11.73
N ILE A 390 6.88 7.19 -12.89
CA ILE A 390 7.98 7.95 -13.48
C ILE A 390 7.40 9.16 -14.22
N TYR A 391 7.76 10.35 -13.77
CA TYR A 391 7.38 11.61 -14.39
C TYR A 391 8.61 12.36 -14.88
N PHE A 392 8.53 12.84 -16.13
CA PHE A 392 9.47 13.83 -16.66
C PHE A 392 8.82 15.22 -16.62
N PHE A 393 9.58 16.23 -16.21
CA PHE A 393 9.14 17.62 -16.27
C PHE A 393 10.34 18.57 -16.32
N LYS A 394 10.11 19.84 -16.66
CA LYS A 394 11.11 20.90 -16.53
C LYS A 394 10.80 21.81 -15.36
N ASP A 395 11.84 22.14 -14.59
CA ASP A 395 11.79 23.10 -13.49
C ASP A 395 12.91 24.12 -13.70
N LYS A 396 12.54 25.39 -13.89
CA LYS A 396 13.46 26.48 -14.29
C LYS A 396 14.34 26.10 -15.50
N ASP A 397 13.68 25.55 -16.53
CA ASP A 397 14.27 24.99 -17.76
C ASP A 397 15.14 23.74 -17.61
N ARG A 398 15.36 23.26 -16.39
CA ARG A 398 16.19 22.09 -16.12
C ARG A 398 15.35 20.83 -16.18
N SER A 399 15.86 19.82 -16.90
CA SER A 399 15.14 18.55 -17.08
C SER A 399 15.23 17.69 -15.82
N GLN A 400 14.07 17.30 -15.28
CA GLN A 400 13.93 16.52 -14.06
C GLN A 400 13.19 15.22 -14.35
N ILE A 401 13.53 14.19 -13.57
CA ILE A 401 12.70 12.99 -13.43
C ILE A 401 12.37 12.78 -11.97
N GLN A 402 11.15 12.37 -11.67
CA GLN A 402 10.73 11.98 -10.32
C GLN A 402 9.95 10.67 -10.37
N PHE A 403 10.19 9.80 -9.39
CA PHE A 403 9.64 8.45 -9.38
C PHE A 403 9.61 7.84 -7.97
N LEU A 404 8.95 6.69 -7.85
CA LEU A 404 8.89 5.87 -6.64
C LEU A 404 9.68 4.55 -6.83
N ASP A 405 10.59 4.25 -5.90
CA ASP A 405 11.25 2.95 -5.73
C ASP A 405 10.77 2.27 -4.43
N PRO A 406 9.77 1.38 -4.50
CA PRO A 406 9.26 0.64 -3.34
C PRO A 406 10.30 -0.25 -2.65
N ALA A 407 11.37 -0.65 -3.35
CA ALA A 407 12.40 -1.52 -2.78
C ALA A 407 13.54 -0.74 -2.11
N LEU A 408 13.60 0.58 -2.26
CA LEU A 408 14.68 1.42 -1.72
C LEU A 408 14.79 1.38 -0.18
N PRO A 409 13.69 1.48 0.61
CA PRO A 409 13.80 1.41 2.08
C PRO A 409 14.41 0.08 2.53
N LEU A 410 13.96 -1.03 1.97
CA LEU A 410 14.47 -2.37 2.28
C LEU A 410 15.92 -2.56 1.82
N ALA A 411 16.29 -2.04 0.65
CA ALA A 411 17.67 -2.08 0.17
C ALA A 411 18.62 -1.37 1.16
N GLY A 412 18.28 -0.16 1.56
CA GLY A 412 19.05 0.60 2.54
C GLY A 412 19.13 -0.09 3.90
N ALA A 413 18.00 -0.62 4.41
CA ALA A 413 17.95 -1.37 5.67
C ALA A 413 18.88 -2.59 5.69
N ARG A 414 19.13 -3.17 4.51
CA ARG A 414 20.03 -4.31 4.31
C ARG A 414 21.46 -3.90 3.96
N GLY A 415 21.77 -2.60 3.96
CA GLY A 415 23.11 -2.07 3.71
C GLY A 415 23.49 -1.94 2.23
N PHE A 416 22.55 -2.02 1.30
CA PHE A 416 22.82 -1.79 -0.12
C PHE A 416 22.81 -0.29 -0.43
N GLU A 417 23.76 0.15 -1.24
CA GLU A 417 23.69 1.44 -1.94
C GLU A 417 22.92 1.25 -3.25
N THR A 418 22.07 2.21 -3.61
CA THR A 418 21.24 2.13 -4.82
C THR A 418 21.70 3.16 -5.83
N ARG A 419 22.14 2.70 -7.00
CA ARG A 419 22.47 3.54 -8.16
C ARG A 419 21.37 3.45 -9.20
N TYR A 420 20.73 4.56 -9.49
CA TYR A 420 19.81 4.66 -10.62
C TYR A 420 20.59 4.89 -11.90
N LEU A 421 20.23 4.16 -12.95
CA LEU A 421 20.77 4.28 -14.29
C LEU A 421 19.63 4.69 -15.20
N TRP A 422 19.80 5.78 -15.94
CA TRP A 422 18.79 6.31 -16.84
C TRP A 422 19.34 6.53 -18.24
N ARG A 423 18.50 6.32 -19.25
CA ARG A 423 18.82 6.48 -20.68
C ARG A 423 17.63 7.10 -21.40
N ILE A 424 17.91 7.97 -22.36
CA ILE A 424 16.90 8.62 -23.19
C ILE A 424 17.24 8.38 -24.66
N TYR A 425 16.25 7.97 -25.45
CA TYR A 425 16.37 7.73 -26.88
C TYR A 425 15.07 8.09 -27.61
N TYR A 426 15.15 8.26 -28.93
CA TYR A 426 13.95 8.41 -29.76
C TYR A 426 13.11 7.14 -29.73
N GLU A 427 11.79 7.30 -29.75
CA GLU A 427 10.88 6.17 -29.97
C GLU A 427 11.23 5.44 -31.29
N GLY A 428 11.36 4.11 -31.21
CA GLY A 428 11.78 3.28 -32.35
C GLY A 428 13.29 3.23 -32.62
N SER A 429 14.12 3.95 -31.85
CA SER A 429 15.58 3.88 -31.92
C SER A 429 16.16 3.12 -30.72
N ASN A 430 17.29 2.45 -30.94
CA ASN A 430 18.11 1.86 -29.87
C ASN A 430 19.37 2.70 -29.56
N VAL A 431 19.55 3.84 -30.25
CA VAL A 431 20.71 4.72 -30.04
C VAL A 431 20.40 5.69 -28.90
N HIS A 432 21.17 5.59 -27.81
CA HIS A 432 21.04 6.47 -26.66
C HIS A 432 21.47 7.89 -27.06
N MET A 433 20.61 8.86 -26.77
CA MET A 433 20.92 10.28 -26.96
C MET A 433 21.53 10.89 -25.70
N ALA A 434 21.06 10.45 -24.55
CA ALA A 434 21.57 10.87 -23.26
C ALA A 434 21.47 9.70 -22.29
N GLU A 435 22.43 9.63 -21.38
CA GLU A 435 22.41 8.69 -20.28
C GLU A 435 23.09 9.28 -19.07
N GLY A 436 22.81 8.70 -17.91
CA GLY A 436 23.38 9.18 -16.66
C GLY A 436 23.13 8.23 -15.51
N SER A 437 23.64 8.63 -14.34
CA SER A 437 23.46 7.85 -13.13
C SER A 437 23.35 8.72 -11.88
N TYR A 438 22.60 8.23 -10.90
CA TYR A 438 22.39 8.92 -9.63
C TYR A 438 22.55 7.93 -8.48
N LEU A 439 23.41 8.24 -7.52
CA LEU A 439 23.71 7.38 -6.37
C LEU A 439 22.94 7.83 -5.14
N VAL A 440 22.18 6.93 -4.55
CA VAL A 440 21.54 7.10 -3.24
C VAL A 440 22.23 6.21 -2.22
N LYS A 441 22.67 6.82 -1.12
CA LYS A 441 23.28 6.15 0.02
C LYS A 441 22.32 6.12 1.19
N GLY A 442 22.39 5.05 1.97
CA GLY A 442 21.60 4.90 3.19
C GLY A 442 20.14 4.54 2.94
N VAL A 443 19.34 4.64 3.99
CA VAL A 443 17.90 4.37 3.96
C VAL A 443 17.17 5.63 3.52
N LYS A 444 16.20 5.48 2.62
CA LYS A 444 15.33 6.53 2.10
C LYS A 444 13.92 6.01 1.94
N PRO A 445 12.89 6.87 2.00
CA PRO A 445 11.47 6.47 2.02
C PRO A 445 10.95 5.94 0.67
N GLY A 446 11.75 6.04 -0.40
CA GLY A 446 11.41 5.50 -1.72
C GLY A 446 10.96 6.53 -2.75
N SER A 447 10.93 7.83 -2.45
CA SER A 447 10.72 8.88 -3.46
C SER A 447 12.02 9.53 -3.87
N ILE A 448 12.27 9.64 -5.17
CA ILE A 448 13.53 10.16 -5.72
C ILE A 448 13.24 11.19 -6.82
N LYS A 449 13.89 12.35 -6.74
CA LYS A 449 13.97 13.35 -7.82
C LYS A 449 15.41 13.42 -8.33
N ILE A 450 15.60 13.27 -9.64
CA ILE A 450 16.90 13.37 -10.30
C ILE A 450 16.88 14.55 -11.26
N ASP A 451 17.89 15.38 -11.09
CA ASP A 451 18.26 16.40 -12.05
C ASP A 451 19.10 15.76 -13.16
N LEU A 452 18.54 15.70 -14.37
CA LEU A 452 19.18 14.98 -15.47
C LEU A 452 20.46 15.65 -15.93
N GLU A 453 20.55 16.98 -15.90
CA GLU A 453 21.76 17.70 -16.30
C GLU A 453 22.94 17.42 -15.36
N LYS A 454 22.66 17.36 -14.04
CA LYS A 454 23.70 17.09 -13.03
C LYS A 454 24.14 15.63 -13.01
N SER A 455 23.31 14.72 -13.49
CA SER A 455 23.57 13.27 -13.45
C SER A 455 23.96 12.68 -14.81
N ALA A 456 23.95 13.48 -15.88
CA ALA A 456 24.28 13.06 -17.22
C ALA A 456 25.77 12.77 -17.39
N VAL A 457 26.06 11.81 -18.27
CA VAL A 457 27.39 11.65 -18.85
C VAL A 457 27.51 12.63 -20.01
N GLY A 458 28.28 13.70 -19.82
CA GLY A 458 28.47 14.75 -20.83
C GLY A 458 27.36 15.80 -20.81
N VAL A 459 27.14 16.46 -21.96
CA VAL A 459 26.17 17.55 -22.09
C VAL A 459 24.79 16.97 -22.42
N LEU A 460 23.78 17.29 -21.61
CA LEU A 460 22.41 16.91 -21.86
C LEU A 460 21.79 17.84 -22.93
N ASN A 461 21.43 17.30 -24.08
CA ASN A 461 20.68 18.02 -25.11
C ASN A 461 19.49 17.18 -25.58
N LEU A 462 18.29 17.54 -25.12
CA LEU A 462 17.06 16.82 -25.44
C LEU A 462 16.27 17.58 -26.51
N PRO A 463 15.83 16.89 -27.58
CA PRO A 463 15.10 17.50 -28.69
C PRO A 463 13.69 17.85 -28.26
N THR A 464 13.15 18.92 -28.85
CA THR A 464 11.75 19.30 -28.72
C THR A 464 10.90 18.70 -29.86
N GLY A 465 9.60 18.52 -29.62
CA GLY A 465 8.62 18.19 -30.65
C GLY A 465 8.64 16.74 -31.18
N LYS A 466 9.48 15.86 -30.63
CA LYS A 466 9.50 14.43 -30.99
C LYS A 466 9.33 13.55 -29.74
N PRO A 467 8.54 12.46 -29.81
CA PRO A 467 8.41 11.51 -28.71
C PRO A 467 9.77 10.88 -28.35
N LEU A 468 10.02 10.80 -27.04
CA LEU A 468 11.20 10.21 -26.44
C LEU A 468 10.79 9.08 -25.51
N ILE A 469 11.69 8.12 -25.32
CA ILE A 469 11.58 7.07 -24.31
C ILE A 469 12.65 7.33 -23.26
N LEU A 470 12.22 7.38 -22.00
CA LEU A 470 13.09 7.31 -20.83
C LEU A 470 13.07 5.87 -20.31
N GLU A 471 14.23 5.24 -20.29
CA GLU A 471 14.47 3.96 -19.62
C GLU A 471 15.17 4.21 -18.28
N LEU A 472 14.66 3.60 -17.22
CA LEU A 472 15.15 3.79 -15.85
C LEU A 472 15.18 2.46 -15.11
N GLY A 473 16.23 2.25 -14.31
CA GLY A 473 16.11 1.42 -13.13
C GLY A 473 17.31 1.43 -12.22
N ALA A 474 17.35 0.47 -11.32
CA ALA A 474 18.19 0.49 -10.14
C ALA A 474 19.20 -0.66 -10.15
N GLN A 475 20.44 -0.32 -9.85
CA GLN A 475 21.50 -1.25 -9.48
C GLN A 475 21.80 -1.10 -7.99
N ARG A 476 21.59 -2.17 -7.24
CA ARG A 476 21.78 -2.22 -5.79
C ARG A 476 23.07 -2.97 -5.50
N VAL A 477 24.01 -2.30 -4.84
CA VAL A 477 25.34 -2.84 -4.56
C VAL A 477 25.58 -2.87 -3.05
N HIS A 478 25.90 -4.04 -2.50
CA HIS A 478 26.34 -4.13 -1.12
C HIS A 478 27.83 -3.78 -1.04
N PRO A 479 28.26 -2.74 -0.30
CA PRO A 479 29.64 -2.26 -0.32
C PRO A 479 30.65 -3.25 0.27
N GLN A 480 30.21 -4.11 1.20
CA GLN A 480 31.06 -5.12 1.84
C GLN A 480 31.00 -6.50 1.17
N GLU A 481 29.80 -6.99 0.80
CA GLU A 481 29.62 -8.32 0.19
C GLU A 481 29.81 -8.29 -1.34
N PHE A 482 29.91 -7.10 -1.95
CA PHE A 482 30.01 -6.88 -3.40
C PHE A 482 28.89 -7.52 -4.24
N SER A 483 27.80 -7.96 -3.59
CA SER A 483 26.59 -8.44 -4.25
C SER A 483 25.97 -7.32 -5.08
N ARG A 484 25.56 -7.64 -6.31
CA ARG A 484 24.93 -6.71 -7.26
C ARG A 484 23.59 -7.27 -7.71
N LEU A 485 22.54 -6.48 -7.51
CA LEU A 485 21.17 -6.83 -7.87
C LEU A 485 20.60 -5.72 -8.76
N ASN A 486 20.02 -6.08 -9.89
CA ASN A 486 19.42 -5.11 -10.81
C ASN A 486 17.90 -5.24 -10.79
N SER A 487 17.20 -4.11 -10.79
CA SER A 487 15.76 -4.08 -11.01
C SER A 487 15.41 -4.44 -12.45
N LYS A 488 14.16 -4.83 -12.68
CA LYS A 488 13.57 -4.74 -14.02
C LYS A 488 13.64 -3.28 -14.50
N MET A 489 13.82 -3.12 -15.81
CA MET A 489 13.80 -1.79 -16.44
C MET A 489 12.38 -1.29 -16.60
N ALA A 490 12.15 -0.06 -16.19
CA ALA A 490 10.92 0.67 -16.45
C ALA A 490 11.14 1.62 -17.63
N LYS A 491 10.10 1.79 -18.46
CA LYS A 491 10.12 2.69 -19.61
C LYS A 491 8.91 3.61 -19.54
N VAL A 492 9.12 4.89 -19.81
CA VAL A 492 8.04 5.87 -19.98
C VAL A 492 8.27 6.65 -21.27
N ARG A 493 7.17 6.91 -21.99
CA ARG A 493 7.16 7.77 -23.17
C ARG A 493 6.84 9.20 -22.74
N PHE A 494 7.57 10.17 -23.27
CA PHE A 494 7.34 11.59 -22.99
C PHE A 494 7.64 12.46 -24.20
N LEU A 495 7.15 13.70 -24.16
CA LEU A 495 7.38 14.71 -25.19
C LEU A 495 7.83 16.03 -24.54
N ILE A 496 8.85 16.67 -25.11
CA ILE A 496 9.20 18.05 -24.76
C ILE A 496 8.55 18.98 -25.77
N GLN A 497 7.45 19.62 -25.37
CA GLN A 497 6.78 20.62 -26.19
C GLN A 497 7.49 21.97 -26.07
N GLN A 498 7.68 22.66 -27.19
CA GLN A 498 8.30 23.98 -27.21
C GLN A 498 7.39 25.00 -26.53
N GLY A 499 7.95 25.78 -25.59
CA GLY A 499 7.20 26.80 -24.85
C GLY A 499 6.18 26.26 -23.84
N PHE A 500 6.17 24.94 -23.58
CA PHE A 500 5.27 24.34 -22.60
C PHE A 500 5.72 24.64 -21.17
N ASN A 501 4.78 25.12 -20.35
CA ASN A 501 5.03 25.37 -18.94
C ASN A 501 4.62 24.15 -18.11
N TYR A 502 5.61 23.47 -17.52
CA TYR A 502 5.39 22.30 -16.65
C TYR A 502 4.93 22.67 -15.25
N ILE A 503 5.16 23.91 -14.82
CA ILE A 503 4.89 24.34 -13.45
C ILE A 503 3.58 25.15 -13.43
N PRO A 504 2.58 24.73 -12.64
CA PRO A 504 1.33 25.47 -12.49
C PRO A 504 1.56 26.85 -11.86
N PRO A 505 0.60 27.79 -11.98
CA PRO A 505 0.63 29.01 -11.20
C PRO A 505 0.53 28.70 -9.70
N HIS A 506 0.91 29.66 -8.86
CA HIS A 506 0.80 29.52 -7.41
C HIS A 506 -0.67 29.36 -7.00
N SER A 507 -1.02 28.26 -6.33
CA SER A 507 -2.37 27.93 -5.85
C SER A 507 -3.43 27.74 -6.95
N PRO A 508 -3.32 26.70 -7.79
CA PRO A 508 -4.32 26.40 -8.81
C PRO A 508 -5.66 26.03 -8.17
N ARG A 509 -6.76 26.63 -8.64
CA ARG A 509 -8.12 26.26 -8.23
C ARG A 509 -8.60 25.06 -9.03
N ILE A 510 -8.75 23.93 -8.36
CA ILE A 510 -9.27 22.69 -8.94
C ILE A 510 -10.79 22.66 -8.81
N GLN A 511 -11.47 22.34 -9.90
CA GLN A 511 -12.92 22.11 -9.94
C GLN A 511 -13.18 20.63 -10.14
N VAL A 512 -14.24 20.10 -9.52
CA VAL A 512 -14.68 18.72 -9.77
C VAL A 512 -15.81 18.75 -10.80
N LYS A 513 -15.77 17.80 -11.74
CA LYS A 513 -16.80 17.58 -12.76
C LYS A 513 -17.34 16.16 -12.58
N TYR A 514 -18.59 16.07 -12.13
CA TYR A 514 -19.31 14.81 -11.99
C TYR A 514 -20.06 14.45 -13.28
N PRO A 515 -20.19 13.15 -13.60
CA PRO A 515 -20.99 12.69 -14.73
C PRO A 515 -22.48 12.93 -14.48
N ASP A 516 -23.29 12.88 -15.54
CA ASP A 516 -24.72 13.10 -15.43
C ASP A 516 -25.48 11.89 -14.86
N ARG A 517 -25.32 11.67 -13.55
CA ARG A 517 -25.98 10.57 -12.83
C ARG A 517 -26.79 11.05 -11.63
N PRO A 518 -27.89 10.34 -11.27
CA PRO A 518 -28.69 10.64 -10.09
C PRO A 518 -27.89 10.75 -8.80
N GLU A 519 -26.95 9.82 -8.59
CA GLU A 519 -26.13 9.70 -7.37
C GLU A 519 -25.26 10.94 -7.12
N PHE A 520 -24.98 11.75 -8.16
CA PHE A 520 -24.15 12.95 -8.07
C PHE A 520 -24.93 14.25 -8.21
N ASN A 521 -26.27 14.22 -8.29
CA ASN A 521 -27.07 15.43 -8.53
C ASN A 521 -26.92 16.50 -7.45
N ALA A 522 -26.69 16.11 -6.19
CA ALA A 522 -26.45 17.05 -5.10
C ALA A 522 -25.05 17.70 -5.13
N LEU A 523 -24.14 17.20 -5.96
CA LEU A 523 -22.72 17.61 -6.02
C LEU A 523 -22.36 18.42 -7.28
N LYS A 524 -23.29 18.52 -8.24
CA LYS A 524 -23.17 19.38 -9.42
C LYS A 524 -23.62 20.79 -9.07
#